data_AF-A0A847HZ17-F1
#
_entry.id   AF-A0A847HZ17-F1
#
_cell.length_a   1.000
_cell.length_b   1.000
_cell.length_c   1.000
_cell.angle_alpha   90.00
_cell.angle_beta   90.00
_cell.angle_gamma   90.00
#
_symmetry.space_group_name_H-M   'P 1'
#
loop_
_entity.id
_entity.type
_entity.pdbx_description
1 polymer ?
#
loop_
_entity_poly.entity_id
_entity_poly.type
_entity_poly.pdbx_seq_one_letter_code
_entity_poly.pdbx_strand_id
1 'polypeptide(L)' 'METTVTGWRKWLWPLRSRKAQVALATIVVAYAAHAGLELKEELVTTILGVGVALILGIAHEDAGRAGSRSG' A
#
# COMPACT_ATOMS: atom_id res chain seq x y z
N MET A 1 14.23 22.96 -17.28
CA MET A 1 14.93 21.67 -17.16
C MET A 1 13.88 20.57 -17.11
N GLU A 2 13.48 20.06 -18.27
CA GLU A 2 12.60 18.90 -18.36
C GLU A 2 13.41 17.66 -17.99
N THR A 3 13.12 17.10 -16.81
CA THR A 3 13.70 15.81 -16.42
C THR A 3 12.94 14.73 -17.16
N THR A 4 13.41 14.37 -18.36
CA THR A 4 12.92 13.22 -19.10
C THR A 4 13.15 11.97 -18.24
N VAL A 5 12.11 11.51 -17.56
CA VAL A 5 12.15 10.28 -16.75
C VAL A 5 12.18 9.08 -17.71
N THR A 6 13.37 8.62 -18.08
CA THR A 6 13.59 7.43 -18.92
C THR A 6 13.88 6.18 -18.07
N GLY A 7 13.37 5.02 -18.49
CA GLY A 7 13.74 3.71 -17.93
C GLY A 7 12.86 3.19 -16.78
N TRP A 8 13.46 2.39 -15.90
CA TRP A 8 12.81 1.53 -14.89
C TRP A 8 12.00 2.32 -13.86
N ARG A 9 12.35 3.59 -13.61
CA ARG A 9 11.58 4.53 -12.78
C ARG A 9 10.15 4.76 -13.29
N LYS A 10 9.92 4.68 -14.60
CA LYS A 10 8.57 4.80 -15.17
C LYS A 10 7.72 3.57 -14.85
N TRP A 11 8.35 2.40 -14.70
CA TRP A 11 7.67 1.16 -14.32
C TRP A 11 7.30 1.10 -12.83
N LEU A 12 8.03 1.84 -11.99
CA LEU A 12 7.75 2.01 -10.56
C LEU A 12 6.69 3.08 -10.27
N TRP A 13 6.03 3.64 -11.30
CA TRP A 13 4.92 4.57 -11.11
C TRP A 13 3.80 4.06 -10.18
N PRO A 14 3.48 2.74 -10.08
CA PRO A 14 2.46 2.26 -9.16
C PRO A 14 2.87 2.43 -7.70
N LEU A 15 4.18 2.42 -7.40
CA LEU A 15 4.72 2.63 -6.04
C LEU A 15 4.51 4.06 -5.51
N ARG A 16 4.13 4.99 -6.40
CA ARG A 16 3.76 6.34 -6.02
C ARG A 16 2.34 6.42 -5.45
N SER A 17 1.52 5.38 -5.65
CA SER A 17 0.18 5.29 -5.07
C SER A 17 0.26 5.02 -3.57
N ARG A 18 -0.49 5.79 -2.77
CA ARG A 18 -0.63 5.58 -1.32
C ARG A 18 -1.08 4.15 -0.99
N LYS A 19 -1.96 3.57 -1.82
CA LYS A 19 -2.45 2.19 -1.65
C LYS A 19 -1.31 1.17 -1.76
N ALA A 20 -0.43 1.35 -2.74
CA ALA A 20 0.71 0.45 -2.98
C ALA A 20 1.75 0.55 -1.87
N GLN A 21 2.00 1.77 -1.37
CA GLN A 21 2.91 2.00 -0.25
C GLN A 21 2.41 1.33 1.03
N VAL A 22 1.12 1.45 1.34
CA VAL A 22 0.51 0.78 2.50
C VAL A 22 0.55 -0.73 2.33
N ALA A 23 0.22 -1.27 1.16
CA ALA A 23 0.31 -2.72 0.90
C ALA A 23 1.73 -3.27 1.11
N LEU A 24 2.74 -2.56 0.61
CA LEU A 24 4.14 -2.94 0.82
C LEU A 24 4.54 -2.87 2.30
N ALA A 25 4.15 -1.81 3.01
CA ALA A 25 4.41 -1.70 4.44
C ALA A 25 3.77 -2.85 5.23
N THR A 26 2.52 -3.20 4.93
CA THR A 26 1.83 -4.34 5.55
C THR A 26 2.58 -5.66 5.31
N ILE A 27 2.97 -5.93 4.06
CA ILE A 27 3.70 -7.16 3.72
C ILE A 27 5.05 -7.22 4.43
N VAL A 28 5.80 -6.11 4.46
CA VAL A 28 7.11 -6.05 5.13
C VAL A 28 6.97 -6.29 6.63
N VAL A 29 5.98 -5.66 7.28
CA VAL A 29 5.74 -5.84 8.71
C VAL A 29 5.29 -7.27 9.03
N ALA A 30 4.39 -7.84 8.24
CA ALA A 30 3.95 -9.23 8.40
C ALA A 30 5.12 -10.22 8.19
N TYR A 31 5.96 -9.97 7.19
CA TYR A 31 7.14 -10.79 6.92
C TYR A 31 8.17 -10.68 8.05
N ALA A 32 8.48 -9.49 8.52
CA ALA A 32 9.41 -9.29 9.65
C ALA A 32 8.89 -9.96 10.93
N ALA A 33 7.57 -9.88 11.17
CA ALA A 33 6.92 -10.55 12.29
C ALA A 33 7.07 -12.07 12.24
N HIS A 34 6.96 -12.65 11.05
CA HIS A 34 7.08 -14.09 10.83
C HIS A 34 8.54 -14.57 10.82
N ALA A 35 9.45 -13.85 10.15
CA ALA A 35 10.79 -14.30 9.84
C ALA A 35 11.85 -14.01 10.93
N GLY A 36 11.59 -13.11 11.88
CA GLY A 36 12.59 -12.70 12.88
C GLY A 36 12.11 -12.68 14.34
N LEU A 37 10.81 -12.81 14.59
CA LEU A 37 10.23 -12.62 15.92
C LEU A 37 9.37 -13.79 16.42
N GLU A 38 9.25 -14.87 15.63
CA GLU A 38 8.38 -16.05 15.91
C GLU A 38 7.00 -15.65 16.44
N LEU A 39 6.43 -14.57 15.90
CA LEU A 39 5.15 -14.06 16.38
C LEU A 39 4.03 -15.03 16.04
N LYS A 40 3.06 -15.14 16.95
CA LYS A 40 1.88 -15.99 16.79
C LYS A 40 1.18 -15.70 15.45
N GLU A 41 0.67 -16.74 14.80
CA GLU A 41 -0.07 -16.65 13.53
C GLU A 41 -1.24 -15.66 13.59
N GLU A 42 -1.91 -15.58 14.75
CA GLU A 42 -2.96 -14.60 15.04
C GLU A 42 -2.48 -13.15 14.85
N LEU A 43 -1.24 -12.83 15.21
CA LEU A 43 -0.69 -11.49 15.11
C LEU A 43 -0.34 -11.15 13.65
N VAL A 44 0.19 -12.12 12.90
CA VAL A 44 0.45 -11.98 11.45
C VAL A 44 -0.86 -11.75 10.69
N THR A 45 -1.88 -12.54 10.97
CA THR A 45 -3.20 -12.40 10.34
C THR A 45 -3.88 -11.08 10.74
N THR A 46 -3.70 -10.61 11.98
CA THR A 46 -4.16 -9.28 12.41
C THR A 46 -3.49 -8.16 11.60
N ILE A 47 -2.15 -8.21 11.43
CA ILE A 47 -1.42 -7.21 10.63
C ILE A 47 -1.95 -7.17 9.19
N LEU A 48 -2.15 -8.35 8.57
CA LEU A 48 -2.68 -8.46 7.23
C LEU A 48 -4.11 -7.89 7.13
N GLY A 49 -4.98 -8.24 8.08
CA GLY A 49 -6.36 -7.76 8.13
C GLY A 49 -6.45 -6.25 8.27
N VAL A 50 -5.68 -5.67 9.19
CA VAL A 50 -5.60 -4.21 9.38
C VAL A 50 -5.07 -3.52 8.12
N GLY A 51 -4.02 -4.07 7.49
CA GLY A 51 -3.46 -3.53 6.26
C GLY A 51 -4.45 -3.51 5.10
N VAL A 52 -5.20 -4.60 4.90
CA VAL A 52 -6.26 -4.69 3.89
C VAL A 52 -7.36 -3.65 4.15
N ALA A 53 -7.81 -3.50 5.40
CA ALA A 53 -8.80 -2.50 5.77
C ALA A 53 -8.33 -1.06 5.45
N LEU A 54 -7.07 -0.73 5.73
CA LEU A 54 -6.49 0.57 5.39
C LEU A 54 -6.44 0.81 3.88
N ILE A 55 -6.01 -0.18 3.10
CA ILE A 55 -5.96 -0.08 1.63
C ILE A 55 -7.36 0.16 1.06
N LEU A 56 -8.36 -0.58 1.57
CA LEU A 56 -9.74 -0.43 1.15
C LEU A 56 -10.32 0.94 1.53
N GLY A 57 -10.03 1.44 2.74
CA GLY A 57 -10.42 2.78 3.16
C GLY A 57 -9.85 3.86 2.24
N ILE A 58 -8.57 3.77 1.87
CA ILE A 58 -7.92 4.68 0.92
C ILE A 58 -8.53 4.52 -0.49
N ALA A 59 -8.89 3.30 -0.91
CA ALA A 59 -9.64 3.05 -2.14
C ALA A 59 -10.96 3.80 -2.17
N HIS A 60 -11.73 3.68 -1.10
CA HIS A 60 -13.02 4.34 -0.96
C HIS A 60 -12.89 5.88 -0.92
N GLU A 61 -11.94 6.41 -0.14
CA GLU A 61 -11.69 7.85 -0.06
C GLU A 61 -11.30 8.45 -1.43
N ASP A 62 -10.38 7.80 -2.15
CA ASP A 62 -9.93 8.29 -3.46
C ASP A 62 -11.07 8.25 -4.50
N ALA A 63 -11.96 7.24 -4.44
CA ALA A 63 -13.14 7.17 -5.30
C ALA A 63 -14.15 8.29 -5.03
N GLY A 64 -14.39 8.61 -3.75
CA GLY A 64 -15.24 9.74 -3.35
C GLY A 64 -14.70 11.10 -3.81
N ARG A 65 -13.38 11.31 -3.72
CA ARG A 65 -12.71 12.53 -4.22
C ARG A 65 -12.79 12.67 -5.74
N ALA A 66 -12.74 11.56 -6.48
CA ALA A 66 -12.87 11.57 -7.93
C ALA A 66 -14.31 11.93 -8.36
N GLY A 67 -15.32 11.35 -7.72
CA GLY A 67 -16.73 11.61 -8.02
C GLY A 67 -17.16 13.05 -7.72
N SER A 68 -16.65 13.65 -6.64
CA SER A 68 -16.93 15.05 -6.27
C SER A 68 -16.36 16.09 -7.24
N ARG A 69 -15.37 15.73 -8.07
CA ARG A 69 -14.73 16.66 -9.00
C ARG A 69 -15.41 16.67 -10.39
N SER A 70 -16.37 15.77 -10.59
CA SER A 70 -17.11 15.56 -11.84
C SER A 70 -18.59 15.96 -11.78
N GLY A 71 -19.06 16.49 -10.64
CA GLY A 71 -20.39 17.09 -10.48
C GLY A 71 -20.27 18.58 -10.20
#